data_AF-A0A939F4S9-F1
#
_entry.id   AF-A0A939F4S9-F1
#
_cell.length_a   1.000
_cell.length_b   1.000
_cell.length_c   1.000
_cell.angle_alpha   90.00
_cell.angle_beta   90.00
_cell.angle_gamma   90.00
#
_symmetry.space_group_name_H-M   'P 1'
#
loop_
_entity.id
_entity.type
_entity.pdbx_description
1 polymer ?
#
loop_
_entity_poly.entity_id
_entity_poly.type
_entity_poly.pdbx_seq_one_letter_code
_entity_poly.pdbx_strand_id
1 'polypeptide(L)' 'MFSDDPADWIEYEKKQLRTVLGRLTRMITGTLDPHLARNPDDEWAQLAIAQLTGVRATLAQLAK' A
#
# COMPACT_ATOMS: atom_id res chain seq x y z
N MET A 1 -6.66 28.81 -5.13
CA MET A 1 -5.81 29.09 -3.95
C MET A 1 -5.91 27.87 -3.05
N PHE A 2 -4.80 27.36 -2.53
CA PHE A 2 -4.85 26.28 -1.53
C PHE A 2 -5.42 26.82 -0.21
N SER A 3 -6.00 25.96 0.62
CA SER A 3 -6.48 26.36 1.94
C SER A 3 -5.30 26.82 2.81
N ASP A 4 -5.52 27.75 3.72
CA ASP A 4 -4.52 28.12 4.73
C ASP A 4 -4.69 27.28 6.01
N ASP A 5 -5.76 26.47 6.12
CA ASP A 5 -6.00 25.58 7.26
C ASP A 5 -5.22 24.27 7.09
N PRO A 6 -4.22 23.96 7.95
CA PRO A 6 -3.46 22.72 7.87
C PRO A 6 -4.32 21.45 7.90
N ALA A 7 -5.52 21.49 8.49
CA ALA A 7 -6.42 20.35 8.53
C ALA A 7 -6.83 19.89 7.12
N ASP A 8 -7.06 20.82 6.19
CA ASP A 8 -7.42 20.50 4.80
C ASP A 8 -6.26 19.79 4.07
N TRP A 9 -5.03 20.16 4.39
CA TRP A 9 -3.82 19.56 3.81
C TRP A 9 -3.66 18.13 4.31
N ILE A 10 -3.79 17.93 5.63
CA ILE A 10 -3.71 16.61 6.27
C ILE A 10 -4.79 15.68 5.72
N GLU A 11 -6.03 16.15 5.58
CA GLU A 11 -7.14 15.41 4.97
C GLU A 11 -6.80 14.98 3.53
N TYR A 12 -6.27 15.90 2.73
CA TYR A 12 -5.86 15.62 1.37
C TYR A 12 -4.71 14.60 1.31
N GLU A 13 -3.68 14.76 2.13
CA GLU A 13 -2.55 13.83 2.23
C GLU A 13 -3.01 12.43 2.63
N LYS A 14 -3.87 12.31 3.64
CA LYS A 14 -4.51 11.03 4.02
C LYS A 14 -5.27 10.41 2.86
N LYS A 15 -5.98 11.20 2.06
CA LYS A 15 -6.68 10.72 0.85
C LYS A 15 -5.71 10.21 -0.22
N GLN A 16 -4.56 10.85 -0.40
CA GLN A 16 -3.51 10.34 -1.29
C GLN A 16 -2.95 9.01 -0.78
N LEU A 17 -2.65 8.91 0.53
CA LEU A 17 -2.19 7.68 1.15
C LEU A 17 -3.20 6.53 1.02
N ARG A 18 -4.51 6.79 1.19
CA ARG A 18 -5.58 5.81 0.91
C ARG A 18 -5.56 5.32 -0.54
N THR A 19 -5.30 6.22 -1.48
CA THR A 19 -5.21 5.87 -2.92
C THR A 19 -4.02 4.95 -3.19
N VAL A 20 -2.85 5.28 -2.65
CA VAL A 20 -1.64 4.45 -2.76
C VAL A 20 -1.85 3.09 -2.09
N LEU A 21 -2.41 3.07 -0.87
CA LEU A 21 -2.76 1.85 -0.14
C LEU A 21 -3.67 0.94 -0.98
N GLY A 22 -4.71 1.50 -1.62
CA GLY A 22 -5.60 0.73 -2.47
C GLY A 22 -4.90 0.11 -3.68
N ARG A 23 -3.97 0.84 -4.32
CA ARG A 23 -3.16 0.33 -5.43
C ARG A 23 -2.20 -0.77 -4.95
N LEU A 24 -1.51 -0.55 -3.83
CA LEU A 24 -0.59 -1.53 -3.25
C LEU A 24 -1.31 -2.81 -2.84
N THR A 25 -2.46 -2.70 -2.16
CA THR A 25 -3.28 -3.85 -1.81
C THR A 25 -3.67 -4.66 -3.04
N ARG A 26 -4.11 -4.00 -4.13
CA ARG A 26 -4.43 -4.70 -5.39
C ARG A 26 -3.21 -5.36 -6.04
N MET A 27 -2.04 -4.74 -5.98
CA MET A 27 -0.79 -5.35 -6.47
C MET A 27 -0.45 -6.62 -5.70
N ILE A 28 -0.58 -6.60 -4.36
CA ILE A 28 -0.34 -7.78 -3.52
C ILE A 28 -1.38 -8.85 -3.88
N THR A 29 -2.67 -8.57 -3.73
CA THR A 29 -3.72 -9.59 -3.83
C THR A 29 -4.00 -10.06 -5.25
N GLY A 30 -3.80 -9.19 -6.24
CA GLY A 30 -4.10 -9.45 -7.65
C GLY A 30 -2.92 -9.95 -8.47
N THR A 31 -1.69 -9.75 -7.98
CA THR A 31 -0.48 -10.09 -8.76
C THR A 31 0.48 -10.96 -7.96
N LEU A 32 0.89 -10.53 -6.77
CA LEU A 32 1.92 -11.26 -6.00
C LEU A 32 1.37 -12.51 -5.31
N ASP A 33 0.21 -12.44 -4.66
CA ASP A 33 -0.40 -13.61 -4.03
C ASP A 33 -0.65 -14.73 -5.07
N PRO A 34 -1.20 -14.45 -6.27
CA PRO A 34 -1.33 -15.46 -7.32
C PRO A 34 0.00 -15.95 -7.92
N HIS A 35 1.06 -15.15 -7.89
CA HIS A 35 2.40 -15.59 -8.30
C HIS A 35 2.93 -16.59 -7.27
N LEU A 36 2.97 -16.22 -6.00
CA LEU A 36 3.48 -17.09 -4.93
C LEU A 36 2.65 -18.37 -4.79
N ALA A 37 1.33 -18.31 -5.00
CA ALA A 37 0.50 -19.50 -5.02
C ALA A 37 0.86 -20.50 -6.14
N ARG A 38 1.37 -20.02 -7.28
CA ARG A 38 1.80 -20.87 -8.40
C ARG A 38 3.25 -21.33 -8.29
N ASN A 39 4.12 -20.51 -7.68
CA ASN A 39 5.52 -20.83 -7.45
C ASN A 39 5.90 -20.48 -6.00
N PRO A 40 5.57 -21.35 -5.02
CA PRO A 40 5.77 -21.05 -3.60
C PRO A 40 7.23 -20.86 -3.21
N ASP A 41 8.16 -21.48 -3.92
CA ASP A 41 9.60 -21.46 -3.63
C ASP A 41 10.34 -20.31 -4.34
N ASP A 42 9.61 -19.40 -4.99
CA ASP A 42 10.20 -18.21 -5.61
C ASP A 42 10.66 -17.21 -4.53
N GLU A 43 11.96 -17.21 -4.24
CA GLU A 43 12.58 -16.34 -3.23
C GLU A 43 12.31 -14.85 -3.48
N TRP A 44 12.23 -14.43 -4.74
CA TRP A 44 11.95 -13.03 -5.07
C TRP A 44 10.50 -12.67 -4.72
N ALA A 45 9.53 -13.53 -5.07
CA ALA A 45 8.13 -13.30 -4.75
C ALA A 45 7.88 -13.29 -3.23
N GLN A 46 8.52 -14.20 -2.50
CA GLN A 46 8.48 -14.23 -1.03
C GLN A 46 9.01 -12.92 -0.43
N LEU A 47 10.19 -12.46 -0.87
CA LEU A 47 10.78 -11.21 -0.40
C LEU A 47 9.87 -10.02 -0.73
N ALA A 48 9.37 -9.93 -1.96
CA ALA A 48 8.50 -8.84 -2.40
C ALA A 48 7.22 -8.75 -1.54
N ILE A 49 6.54 -9.87 -1.30
CA ILE A 49 5.34 -9.91 -0.45
C ILE A 49 5.67 -9.49 0.99
N ALA A 50 6.76 -9.99 1.57
CA ALA A 50 7.15 -9.65 2.93
C ALA A 50 7.38 -8.13 3.09
N GLN A 51 8.16 -7.53 2.19
CA GLN A 51 8.44 -6.09 2.22
C GLN A 51 7.18 -5.25 2.00
N LEU A 52 6.38 -5.59 0.99
CA LEU A 52 5.19 -4.83 0.63
C LEU A 52 4.05 -4.98 1.65
N THR A 53 3.99 -6.09 2.38
CA THR A 53 3.06 -6.24 3.52
C THR A 53 3.39 -5.26 4.64
N GLY A 54 4.67 -5.04 4.94
CA GLY A 54 5.12 -4.02 5.89
C GLY A 54 4.71 -2.61 5.44
N VAL A 55 4.99 -2.25 4.18
CA VAL A 55 4.58 -0.96 3.60
C VAL A 55 3.05 -0.78 3.65
N ARG A 56 2.28 -1.83 3.35
CA ARG A 56 0.81 -1.81 3.43
C ARG A 56 0.34 -1.48 4.85
N ALA A 57 0.95 -2.08 5.88
CA ALA A 57 0.61 -1.81 7.27
C ALA A 57 0.90 -0.35 7.65
N THR A 58 2.06 0.18 7.27
CA THR A 58 2.42 1.59 7.51
C THR A 58 1.45 2.54 6.82
N LEU A 59 1.15 2.33 5.53
CA LEU A 59 0.19 3.16 4.79
C LEU A 59 -1.21 3.11 5.42
N ALA A 60 -1.67 1.93 5.87
CA ALA A 60 -2.95 1.79 6.56
C ALA A 60 -2.98 2.55 7.89
N GLN A 61 -1.86 2.68 8.59
CA GLN A 61 -1.77 3.46 9.83
C GLN A 61 -1.77 4.96 9.55
N LEU A 62 -1.02 5.43 8.56
CA LEU A 62 -0.91 6.86 8.21
C LEU A 62 -2.18 7.40 7.54
N ALA A 63 -2.98 6.53 6.91
CA ALA A 63 -4.21 6.90 6.21
C ALA A 63 -5.46 7.03 7.12
N LYS A 64 -5.34 6.69 8.40
CA LYS A 64 -6.36 6.92 9.45
C LYS A 64 -6.33 8.39 9.86
#